data_AF-A0A8H7LEJ9-F1
#
_entry.id   AF-A0A8H7LEJ9-F1
#
_cell.length_a   1.000
_cell.length_b   1.000
_cell.length_c   1.000
_cell.angle_alpha   90.00
_cell.angle_beta   90.00
_cell.angle_gamma   90.00
#
_symmetry.space_group_name_H-M   'P 1'
#
loop_
_entity.id
_entity.type
_entity.pdbx_description
1 polymer ?
#
loop_
_entity_poly.entity_id
_entity_poly.type
_entity_poly.pdbx_seq_one_letter_code
_entity_poly.pdbx_strand_id
1 'polypeptide(L)'
;MRPYFTYTVPLAIFLVLSMAATEPLTEVKDSELAQYSDHPVPNTTPRDPKKNKNEEIFEWDGENVRILILAPGGHVIEVGDDLLAGNDPSENVKGWAEGFTERANQINREILGDNNTAAEINDQLSGLFSLGEVCGSEAVKINKSKAMDLLEWFFARLRSFVQAGVFEYRQFEVLGEELGRQLSQISERVKTAPICNSEVLRQYLFAKQMFETMVEAIEPLRHYLTVHAPGNLLVYSMIDMNIQIMALCDNMGEPNPRADDYEAKVHRFVDYLNQWEQKFNNDPPSAFGTREAFKKQSQKATAALALLTQNIAPKPQSIRTSTSSEFETQHLVRIGFGPNQGIHQLSQHKSAN
;
A
#
# COMPACT_ATOMS: atom_id res chain seq x y z
N MET A 1 -2.95 -37.76 5.78
CA MET A 1 -2.14 -37.13 4.71
C MET A 1 -3.09 -36.40 3.77
N ARG A 2 -3.13 -35.07 3.80
CA ARG A 2 -3.90 -34.24 2.86
C ARG A 2 -2.88 -33.52 1.96
N PRO A 3 -3.04 -33.52 0.62
CA PRO A 3 -2.13 -32.79 -0.26
C PRO A 3 -2.43 -31.28 -0.17
N TYR A 4 -1.40 -30.49 0.10
CA TYR A 4 -1.48 -29.04 0.03
C TYR A 4 -1.21 -28.60 -1.40
N PHE A 5 -2.22 -28.02 -2.05
CA PHE A 5 -2.04 -27.24 -3.26
C PHE A 5 -1.45 -25.88 -2.88
N THR A 6 -0.22 -25.62 -3.27
CA THR A 6 0.36 -24.28 -3.25
C THR A 6 -0.04 -23.56 -4.54
N TYR A 7 -1.08 -22.74 -4.47
CA TYR A 7 -1.32 -21.70 -5.47
C TYR A 7 -0.90 -20.36 -4.87
N THR A 8 0.30 -19.91 -5.25
CA THR A 8 0.67 -18.49 -5.14
C THR A 8 -0.13 -17.73 -6.20
N VAL A 9 -1.04 -16.88 -5.74
CA VAL A 9 -1.96 -16.10 -6.60
C VAL A 9 -1.34 -14.73 -6.91
N PRO A 10 -1.06 -14.38 -8.18
CA PRO A 10 -0.73 -13.02 -8.60
C PRO A 10 -2.00 -12.26 -9.05
N LEU A 11 -3.05 -12.18 -8.22
CA LEU A 11 -4.27 -11.41 -8.56
C LEU A 11 -4.21 -9.92 -8.18
N ALA A 12 -3.24 -9.50 -7.35
CA ALA A 12 -3.18 -8.11 -6.85
C ALA A 12 -2.74 -7.09 -7.92
N ILE A 13 -2.06 -7.53 -8.98
CA ILE A 13 -1.51 -6.65 -10.03
C ILE A 13 -2.58 -6.27 -11.07
N PHE A 14 -3.61 -7.10 -11.26
CA PHE A 14 -4.60 -6.89 -12.33
C PHE A 14 -5.63 -5.79 -12.03
N LEU A 15 -5.93 -5.54 -10.76
CA LEU A 15 -6.95 -4.55 -10.38
C LEU A 15 -6.48 -3.09 -10.44
N VAL A 16 -5.18 -2.84 -10.40
CA VAL A 16 -4.62 -1.47 -10.43
C VAL A 16 -4.47 -0.96 -11.87
N LEU A 17 -4.29 -1.83 -12.87
CA LEU A 17 -4.08 -1.44 -14.27
C LEU A 17 -5.38 -1.14 -15.04
N SER A 18 -6.52 -1.76 -14.70
CA SER A 18 -7.79 -1.50 -15.40
C SER A 18 -8.42 -0.13 -15.13
N MET A 19 -7.98 0.60 -14.09
CA MET A 19 -8.53 1.93 -13.79
C MET A 19 -7.77 3.09 -14.45
N ALA A 20 -6.61 2.84 -15.05
CA ALA A 20 -5.75 3.87 -15.65
C ALA A 20 -6.02 4.13 -17.15
N ALA A 21 -6.87 3.35 -17.82
CA ALA A 21 -7.01 3.38 -19.28
C ALA A 21 -8.25 4.14 -19.81
N THR A 22 -8.90 4.98 -19.00
CA THR A 22 -10.08 5.76 -19.45
C THR A 22 -9.90 7.25 -19.25
N GLU A 23 -9.02 7.87 -20.03
CA GLU A 23 -9.16 9.28 -20.40
C GLU A 23 -9.14 9.39 -21.94
N PRO A 24 -10.21 9.91 -22.57
CA PRO A 24 -10.16 10.20 -24.00
C PRO A 24 -9.27 11.44 -24.23
N LEU A 25 -8.27 11.29 -25.10
CA LEU A 25 -7.51 12.41 -25.67
C LEU A 25 -8.49 13.37 -26.34
N THR A 26 -8.67 14.56 -25.75
CA THR A 26 -9.36 15.66 -26.41
C THR A 26 -8.48 16.19 -27.54
N GLU A 27 -8.94 15.97 -28.77
CA GLU A 27 -8.39 16.54 -30.00
C GLU A 27 -8.53 18.07 -29.96
N VAL A 28 -7.40 18.79 -29.91
CA VAL A 28 -7.34 20.24 -30.08
C VAL A 28 -7.52 20.53 -31.56
N LYS A 29 -8.70 21.03 -31.95
CA LYS A 29 -8.92 21.60 -33.28
C LYS A 29 -8.38 23.03 -33.33
N ASP A 30 -7.35 23.22 -34.13
CA ASP A 30 -6.94 24.53 -34.62
C ASP A 30 -8.02 25.10 -35.55
N SER A 31 -8.46 26.33 -35.28
CA SER A 31 -9.16 27.14 -36.27
C SER A 31 -8.83 28.61 -36.05
N GLU A 32 -8.20 29.20 -37.06
CA GLU A 32 -7.84 30.61 -37.18
C GLU A 32 -9.03 31.54 -37.48
N LEU A 33 -8.77 32.85 -37.23
CA LEU A 33 -9.33 34.07 -37.84
C LEU A 33 -10.70 34.62 -37.36
N ALA A 34 -10.69 35.75 -36.62
CA ALA A 34 -10.89 37.11 -37.21
C ALA A 34 -11.14 38.24 -36.16
N GLN A 35 -10.43 39.36 -36.38
CA GLN A 35 -10.84 40.78 -36.33
C GLN A 35 -11.36 41.49 -35.04
N TYR A 36 -10.57 42.51 -34.64
CA TYR A 36 -10.88 43.89 -34.21
C TYR A 36 -12.18 44.23 -33.42
N SER A 37 -12.01 44.79 -32.22
CA SER A 37 -12.62 46.09 -31.86
C SER A 37 -12.02 46.71 -30.59
N ASP A 38 -11.80 48.02 -30.64
CA ASP A 38 -11.34 48.91 -29.56
C ASP A 38 -12.44 49.17 -28.51
N HIS A 39 -12.11 49.15 -27.22
CA HIS A 39 -12.55 50.11 -26.20
C HIS A 39 -11.91 49.82 -24.82
N PRO A 40 -11.58 50.84 -24.00
CA PRO A 40 -10.91 50.66 -22.70
C PRO A 40 -11.86 50.75 -21.48
N VAL A 41 -11.25 50.53 -20.29
CA VAL A 41 -11.66 50.78 -18.89
C VAL A 41 -12.34 49.60 -18.11
N PRO A 42 -12.26 49.51 -16.75
CA PRO A 42 -11.16 48.87 -15.99
C PRO A 42 -11.62 47.86 -14.90
N ASN A 43 -10.63 47.23 -14.26
CA ASN A 43 -10.63 46.62 -12.91
C ASN A 43 -11.53 45.40 -12.64
N THR A 44 -10.91 44.21 -12.66
CA THR A 44 -11.19 43.15 -11.67
C THR A 44 -9.90 42.37 -11.32
N THR A 45 -9.89 41.94 -10.06
CA THR A 45 -8.83 41.36 -9.21
C THR A 45 -8.22 40.04 -9.75
N PRO A 46 -6.96 39.68 -9.40
CA PRO A 46 -6.35 38.43 -9.86
C PRO A 46 -6.97 37.22 -9.16
N ARG A 47 -7.32 36.21 -9.96
CA ARG A 47 -7.80 34.89 -9.52
C ARG A 47 -6.60 33.93 -9.57
N ASP A 48 -6.22 33.37 -8.43
CA ASP A 48 -5.19 32.33 -8.31
C ASP A 48 -5.56 31.06 -9.10
N PRO A 49 -4.68 30.53 -9.97
CA PRO A 49 -4.85 29.19 -10.53
C PRO A 49 -4.41 28.14 -9.51
N LYS A 50 -5.32 27.22 -9.20
CA LYS A 50 -5.08 26.02 -8.39
C LYS A 50 -3.92 25.20 -8.98
N LYS A 51 -2.95 24.94 -8.12
CA LYS A 51 -1.76 24.12 -8.33
C LYS A 51 -2.16 22.64 -8.38
N ASN A 52 -2.08 22.00 -9.55
CA ASN A 52 -2.05 20.54 -9.66
C ASN A 52 -0.64 20.09 -9.24
N LYS A 53 -0.54 19.23 -8.23
CA LYS A 53 0.72 18.66 -7.75
C LYS A 53 0.76 17.17 -8.10
N ASN A 54 1.34 16.85 -9.24
CA ASN A 54 2.16 15.65 -9.35
C ASN A 54 3.58 16.13 -9.08
N GLU A 55 4.12 15.84 -7.89
CA GLU A 55 5.51 16.16 -7.56
C GLU A 55 6.39 15.06 -8.15
N GLU A 56 7.03 15.37 -9.27
CA GLU A 56 8.16 14.59 -9.80
C GLU A 56 9.37 14.83 -8.89
N ILE A 57 9.94 13.76 -8.34
CA ILE A 57 11.15 13.83 -7.51
C ILE A 57 12.31 13.32 -8.36
N PHE A 58 13.27 14.21 -8.61
CA PHE A 58 14.52 13.88 -9.28
C PHE A 58 15.59 13.66 -8.21
N GLU A 59 16.13 12.45 -8.16
CA GLU A 59 17.28 12.13 -7.31
C GLU A 59 18.50 11.85 -8.19
N TRP A 60 19.58 12.58 -7.91
CA TRP A 60 20.85 12.46 -8.63
C TRP A 60 21.93 12.01 -7.63
N ASP A 61 22.52 10.85 -7.87
CA ASP A 61 23.52 10.22 -6.99
C ASP A 61 24.98 10.42 -7.46
N GLY A 62 25.17 11.21 -8.52
CA GLY A 62 26.48 11.53 -9.08
C GLY A 62 26.88 10.68 -10.29
N GLU A 63 26.18 9.58 -10.58
CA GLU A 63 26.40 8.76 -11.78
C GLU A 63 25.11 8.53 -12.59
N ASN A 64 23.93 8.49 -11.97
CA ASN A 64 22.66 8.19 -12.66
C ASN A 64 21.52 9.18 -12.29
N VAL A 65 20.50 9.28 -13.16
CA VAL A 65 19.29 10.10 -12.92
C VAL A 65 18.10 9.18 -12.73
N ARG A 66 17.57 9.12 -11.50
CA ARG A 66 16.39 8.29 -11.19
C ARG A 66 15.13 9.14 -11.28
N ILE A 67 14.17 8.69 -12.09
CA ILE A 67 12.82 9.27 -12.13
C ILE A 67 11.92 8.35 -11.31
N LEU A 68 11.43 8.87 -10.19
CA LEU A 68 10.51 8.17 -9.30
C LEU A 68 9.11 8.71 -9.53
N ILE A 69 8.23 7.88 -10.08
CA ILE A 69 6.82 8.23 -10.28
C ILE A 69 6.03 7.68 -9.10
N LEU A 70 5.40 8.57 -8.32
CA LEU A 70 4.53 8.19 -7.22
C LEU A 70 3.15 7.82 -7.77
N ALA A 71 2.80 6.54 -7.73
CA ALA A 71 1.46 6.10 -8.07
C ALA A 71 0.48 6.32 -6.89
N PRO A 72 -0.83 6.50 -7.14
CA PRO A 72 -1.84 6.47 -6.09
C PRO A 72 -1.74 5.17 -5.28
N GLY A 73 -1.51 5.28 -3.97
CA GLY A 73 -1.26 4.13 -3.08
C GLY A 73 0.18 4.01 -2.56
N GLY A 74 1.08 4.94 -2.91
CA GLY A 74 2.42 5.01 -2.31
C GLY A 74 3.43 4.01 -2.88
N HIS A 75 3.12 3.38 -4.01
CA HIS A 75 4.08 2.57 -4.75
C HIS A 75 5.01 3.47 -5.57
N VAL A 76 6.30 3.22 -5.45
CA VAL A 76 7.36 3.89 -6.21
C VAL A 76 7.71 3.00 -7.40
N ILE A 77 7.50 3.52 -8.61
CA ILE A 77 7.90 2.84 -9.85
C ILE A 77 9.28 3.38 -10.23
N GLU A 78 10.29 2.51 -10.25
CA GLU A 78 11.64 2.84 -10.67
C GLU A 78 11.75 2.69 -12.20
N VAL A 79 12.11 3.78 -12.87
CA VAL A 79 12.36 3.80 -14.32
C VAL A 79 13.87 3.79 -14.52
N GLY A 80 14.39 2.72 -15.14
CA GLY A 80 15.84 2.52 -15.36
C GLY A 80 16.43 3.38 -16.49
N ASP A 81 17.75 3.57 -16.44
CA ASP A 81 18.56 4.51 -17.25
C ASP A 81 18.58 4.27 -18.77
N ASP A 82 18.03 3.14 -19.26
CA ASP A 82 18.03 2.79 -20.69
C ASP A 82 17.24 3.78 -21.57
N LEU A 83 16.46 4.68 -20.95
CA LEU A 83 15.62 5.68 -21.63
C LEU A 83 16.31 7.01 -21.97
N LEU A 84 17.53 7.26 -21.48
CA LEU A 84 18.24 8.54 -21.71
C LEU A 84 19.35 8.47 -22.77
N ALA A 85 19.54 7.32 -23.42
CA ALA A 85 20.50 7.17 -24.52
C ALA A 85 19.93 7.67 -25.87
N GLY A 86 19.83 9.00 -26.01
CA GLY A 86 20.20 9.72 -27.24
C GLY A 86 19.48 9.45 -28.57
N ASN A 87 18.29 8.85 -28.61
CA ASN A 87 17.45 8.79 -29.82
C ASN A 87 16.04 9.31 -29.52
N ASP A 88 15.42 9.90 -30.54
CA ASP A 88 14.11 10.55 -30.54
C ASP A 88 13.15 9.94 -29.49
N PRO A 89 12.74 10.71 -28.46
CA PRO A 89 11.90 10.18 -27.38
C PRO A 89 10.56 9.63 -27.90
N SER A 90 10.15 9.98 -29.12
CA SER A 90 8.94 9.42 -29.74
C SER A 90 9.07 7.94 -30.11
N GLU A 91 10.23 7.45 -30.56
CA GLU A 91 10.42 6.03 -30.92
C GLU A 91 10.56 5.14 -29.68
N ASN A 92 11.24 5.61 -28.64
CA ASN A 92 11.40 4.85 -27.40
C ASN A 92 10.11 4.79 -26.57
N VAL A 93 9.34 5.90 -26.52
CA VAL A 93 8.00 5.90 -25.90
C VAL A 93 7.05 5.01 -26.70
N LYS A 94 7.14 5.00 -28.03
CA LYS A 94 6.36 4.11 -28.89
C LYS A 94 6.73 2.64 -28.66
N GLY A 95 8.01 2.29 -28.62
CA GLY A 95 8.46 0.93 -28.32
C GLY A 95 8.07 0.46 -26.91
N TRP A 96 8.08 1.36 -25.92
CA TRP A 96 7.60 1.08 -24.57
C TRP A 96 6.08 0.83 -24.53
N ALA A 97 5.29 1.68 -25.19
CA ALA A 97 3.84 1.51 -25.30
C ALA A 97 3.46 0.25 -26.09
N GLU A 98 4.19 -0.07 -27.16
CA GLU A 98 4.05 -1.30 -27.93
C GLU A 98 4.37 -2.52 -27.07
N GLY A 99 5.45 -2.51 -26.29
CA GLY A 99 5.81 -3.61 -25.38
C GLY A 99 4.80 -3.81 -24.24
N PHE A 100 4.23 -2.74 -23.70
CA PHE A 100 3.16 -2.82 -22.70
C PHE A 100 1.88 -3.42 -23.29
N THR A 101 1.54 -2.98 -24.51
CA THR A 101 0.38 -3.48 -25.27
C THR A 101 0.56 -4.95 -25.63
N GLU A 102 1.74 -5.36 -26.09
CA GLU A 102 2.06 -6.75 -26.41
C GLU A 102 2.00 -7.65 -25.18
N ARG A 103 2.51 -7.18 -24.03
CA ARG A 103 2.45 -7.93 -22.78
C ARG A 103 1.04 -8.02 -22.20
N ALA A 104 0.25 -6.94 -22.27
CA ALA A 104 -1.15 -6.98 -21.91
C ALA A 104 -1.93 -7.95 -22.80
N ASN A 105 -1.68 -7.94 -24.11
CA ASN A 105 -2.28 -8.88 -25.06
C ASN A 105 -1.84 -10.33 -24.82
N GLN A 106 -0.58 -10.57 -24.45
CA GLN A 106 -0.10 -11.89 -24.06
C GLN A 106 -0.83 -12.39 -22.82
N ILE A 107 -0.95 -11.58 -21.77
CA ILE A 107 -1.65 -11.98 -20.55
C ILE A 107 -3.14 -12.22 -20.83
N ASN A 108 -3.77 -11.38 -21.67
CA ASN A 108 -5.15 -11.60 -22.09
C ASN A 108 -5.33 -12.92 -22.85
N ARG A 109 -4.39 -13.31 -23.73
CA ARG A 109 -4.41 -14.61 -24.41
C ARG A 109 -4.21 -15.78 -23.44
N GLU A 110 -3.29 -15.64 -22.48
CA GLU A 110 -3.02 -16.67 -21.46
C GLU A 110 -4.22 -16.89 -20.53
N ILE A 111 -4.98 -15.83 -20.19
CA ILE A 111 -6.10 -15.89 -19.25
C ILE A 111 -7.43 -16.21 -19.96
N LEU A 112 -7.69 -15.62 -21.12
CA LEU A 112 -8.99 -15.64 -21.81
C LEU A 112 -9.01 -16.51 -23.08
N GLY A 113 -7.86 -17.07 -23.47
CA GLY A 113 -7.67 -17.84 -24.70
C GLY A 113 -7.50 -16.98 -25.95
N ASP A 114 -6.95 -17.56 -27.02
CA ASP A 114 -6.60 -16.86 -28.28
C ASP A 114 -7.81 -16.30 -29.06
N ASN A 115 -9.03 -16.61 -28.62
CA ASN A 115 -10.25 -16.30 -29.36
C ASN A 115 -10.85 -14.92 -29.05
N ASN A 116 -10.34 -14.19 -28.06
CA ASN A 116 -10.88 -12.88 -27.68
C ASN A 116 -9.93 -11.77 -28.10
N THR A 117 -10.30 -11.04 -29.14
CA THR A 117 -9.55 -9.84 -29.55
C THR A 117 -9.72 -8.71 -28.54
N ALA A 118 -8.74 -7.81 -28.43
CA ALA A 118 -8.86 -6.63 -27.57
C ALA A 118 -10.12 -5.79 -27.89
N ALA A 119 -10.56 -5.79 -29.15
CA ALA A 119 -11.80 -5.16 -29.59
C ALA A 119 -13.04 -5.85 -29.02
N GLU A 120 -13.11 -7.19 -29.03
CA GLU A 120 -14.22 -7.94 -28.43
C GLU A 120 -14.25 -7.81 -26.90
N ILE A 121 -13.09 -7.77 -26.24
CA ILE A 121 -13.01 -7.49 -24.80
C ILE A 121 -13.53 -6.07 -24.53
N ASN A 122 -13.11 -5.08 -25.33
CA ASN A 122 -13.57 -3.70 -25.16
C ASN A 122 -15.06 -3.54 -25.48
N ASP A 123 -15.63 -4.29 -26.42
CA ASP A 123 -17.06 -4.28 -26.74
C ASP A 123 -17.89 -4.97 -25.64
N GLN A 124 -17.38 -6.08 -25.08
CA GLN A 124 -17.96 -6.75 -23.90
C GLN A 124 -17.91 -5.85 -22.66
N LEU A 125 -16.81 -5.14 -22.45
CA LEU A 125 -16.68 -4.15 -21.39
C LEU A 125 -17.56 -2.92 -21.65
N SER A 126 -17.68 -2.45 -22.89
CA SER A 126 -18.55 -1.32 -23.27
C SER A 126 -20.03 -1.62 -23.03
N GLY A 127 -20.46 -2.87 -23.27
CA GLY A 127 -21.78 -3.36 -22.87
C GLY A 127 -22.00 -3.33 -21.35
N LEU A 128 -20.94 -3.58 -20.56
CA LEU A 128 -20.96 -3.43 -19.10
C LEU A 128 -20.97 -1.95 -18.66
N PHE A 129 -20.40 -1.02 -19.44
CA PHE A 129 -20.42 0.42 -19.16
C PHE A 129 -21.73 1.12 -19.57
N SER A 130 -22.54 0.55 -20.48
CA SER A 130 -23.92 1.01 -20.74
C SER A 130 -24.90 0.75 -19.59
N LEU A 131 -24.48 0.16 -18.47
CA LEU A 131 -25.26 0.02 -17.24
C LEU A 131 -25.35 1.31 -16.40
N GLY A 132 -24.85 2.44 -16.90
CA GLY A 132 -24.81 3.74 -16.22
C GLY A 132 -26.17 4.27 -15.69
N GLU A 133 -27.31 3.79 -16.22
CA GLU A 133 -28.65 4.18 -15.72
C GLU A 133 -29.21 3.29 -14.60
N VAL A 134 -28.61 2.13 -14.30
CA VAL A 134 -29.22 1.16 -13.35
C VAL A 134 -28.85 1.43 -11.88
N CYS A 135 -27.88 2.31 -11.64
CA CYS A 135 -27.36 2.56 -10.30
C CYS A 135 -28.27 3.43 -9.41
N GLY A 136 -29.37 3.97 -9.96
CA GLY A 136 -30.37 4.75 -9.23
C GLY A 136 -31.58 3.97 -8.70
N SER A 137 -31.76 2.70 -9.07
CA SER A 137 -32.97 1.95 -8.68
C SER A 137 -33.03 1.67 -7.18
N GLU A 138 -34.23 1.65 -6.59
CA GLU A 138 -34.40 1.46 -5.14
C GLU A 138 -33.95 0.05 -4.69
N ALA A 139 -34.13 -0.97 -5.53
CA ALA A 139 -33.63 -2.32 -5.29
C ALA A 139 -32.10 -2.35 -5.14
N VAL A 140 -31.39 -1.53 -5.92
CA VAL A 140 -29.94 -1.37 -5.86
C VAL A 140 -29.51 -0.75 -4.53
N LYS A 141 -30.23 0.26 -4.03
CA LYS A 141 -29.93 0.89 -2.74
C LYS A 141 -30.10 -0.08 -1.57
N ILE A 142 -31.16 -0.90 -1.58
CA ILE A 142 -31.41 -1.91 -0.53
C ILE A 142 -30.29 -2.95 -0.50
N ASN A 143 -29.83 -3.41 -1.66
CA ASN A 143 -28.73 -4.37 -1.75
C ASN A 143 -27.39 -3.75 -1.31
N LYS A 144 -27.13 -2.49 -1.68
CA LYS A 144 -25.96 -1.72 -1.20
C LYS A 144 -25.92 -1.68 0.33
N SER A 145 -27.00 -1.22 0.98
CA SER A 145 -27.04 -1.08 2.45
C SER A 145 -26.76 -2.41 3.13
N LYS A 146 -27.44 -3.49 2.70
CA LYS A 146 -27.24 -4.82 3.29
C LYS A 146 -25.82 -5.36 3.12
N ALA A 147 -25.17 -5.08 1.98
CA ALA A 147 -23.79 -5.49 1.77
C ALA A 147 -22.82 -4.71 2.67
N MET A 148 -23.04 -3.41 2.84
CA MET A 148 -22.25 -2.57 3.77
C MET A 148 -22.40 -3.04 5.22
N ASP A 149 -23.63 -3.29 5.67
CA ASP A 149 -23.89 -3.76 7.05
C ASP A 149 -23.19 -5.10 7.34
N LEU A 150 -23.20 -6.03 6.38
CA LEU A 150 -22.50 -7.31 6.49
C LEU A 150 -20.97 -7.14 6.51
N LEU A 151 -20.43 -6.23 5.71
CA LEU A 151 -19.01 -5.94 5.65
C LEU A 151 -18.52 -5.26 6.92
N GLU A 152 -19.26 -4.29 7.45
CA GLU A 152 -18.96 -3.62 8.71
C GLU A 152 -18.95 -4.63 9.87
N TRP A 153 -19.99 -5.47 9.95
CA TRP A 153 -20.05 -6.54 10.95
C TRP A 153 -18.88 -7.52 10.82
N PHE A 154 -18.55 -7.95 9.60
CA PHE A 154 -17.45 -8.89 9.37
C PHE A 154 -16.09 -8.27 9.74
N PHE A 155 -15.87 -7.00 9.38
CA PHE A 155 -14.66 -6.26 9.74
C PHE A 155 -14.52 -6.08 11.26
N ALA A 156 -15.61 -5.71 11.94
CA ALA A 156 -15.64 -5.65 13.40
C ALA A 156 -15.33 -7.02 14.02
N ARG A 157 -15.83 -8.11 13.40
CA ARG A 157 -15.52 -9.48 13.83
C ARG A 157 -14.03 -9.81 13.67
N LEU A 158 -13.39 -9.44 12.57
CA LEU A 158 -11.94 -9.61 12.40
C LEU A 158 -11.14 -8.83 13.45
N ARG A 159 -11.48 -7.55 13.67
CA ARG A 159 -10.84 -6.71 14.70
C ARG A 159 -11.03 -7.27 16.11
N SER A 160 -12.11 -7.99 16.37
CA SER A 160 -12.35 -8.62 17.67
C SER A 160 -11.33 -9.72 18.03
N PHE A 161 -10.53 -10.21 17.08
CA PHE A 161 -9.40 -11.11 17.38
C PHE A 161 -8.11 -10.37 17.74
N VAL A 162 -8.10 -9.04 17.66
CA VAL A 162 -6.97 -8.18 18.04
C VAL A 162 -7.35 -7.44 19.32
N GLN A 163 -7.32 -8.16 20.46
CA GLN A 163 -7.70 -7.61 21.76
C GLN A 163 -6.46 -7.28 22.60
N ALA A 164 -6.55 -6.22 23.40
CA ALA A 164 -5.51 -5.80 24.35
C ALA A 164 -4.08 -5.66 23.74
N GLY A 165 -3.99 -5.42 22.43
CA GLY A 165 -2.70 -5.31 21.73
C GLY A 165 -2.01 -6.65 21.47
N VAL A 166 -2.76 -7.73 21.25
CA VAL A 166 -2.25 -9.04 20.78
C VAL A 166 -3.27 -9.65 19.82
N PHE A 167 -2.80 -10.37 18.79
CA PHE A 167 -3.66 -11.18 17.94
C PHE A 167 -3.90 -12.57 18.56
N GLU A 168 -5.16 -12.89 18.84
CA GLU A 168 -5.61 -14.17 19.39
C GLU A 168 -5.66 -15.27 18.32
N TYR A 169 -4.50 -15.57 17.70
CA TYR A 169 -4.41 -16.45 16.53
C TYR A 169 -5.01 -17.84 16.76
N ARG A 170 -4.99 -18.36 17.99
CA ARG A 170 -5.60 -19.66 18.35
C ARG A 170 -7.12 -19.63 18.29
N GLN A 171 -7.74 -18.55 18.79
CA GLN A 171 -9.19 -18.39 18.72
C GLN A 171 -9.62 -18.14 17.28
N PHE A 172 -8.83 -17.34 16.55
CA PHE A 172 -9.04 -17.12 15.12
C PHE A 172 -8.94 -18.42 14.32
N GLU A 173 -7.94 -19.26 14.58
CA GLU A 173 -7.77 -20.55 13.91
C GLU A 173 -9.02 -21.44 14.04
N VAL A 174 -9.60 -21.53 15.24
CA VAL A 174 -10.81 -22.33 15.50
C VAL A 174 -12.01 -21.81 14.71
N LEU A 175 -12.11 -20.50 14.49
CA LEU A 175 -13.24 -19.85 13.82
C LEU A 175 -12.98 -19.51 12.35
N GLY A 176 -11.75 -19.72 11.86
CA GLY A 176 -11.30 -19.26 10.55
C GLY A 176 -12.09 -19.87 9.38
N GLU A 177 -12.46 -21.15 9.48
CA GLU A 177 -13.26 -21.83 8.46
C GLU A 177 -14.67 -21.22 8.34
N GLU A 178 -15.33 -20.93 9.47
CA GLU A 178 -16.64 -20.30 9.47
C GLU A 178 -16.59 -18.86 8.95
N LEU A 179 -15.56 -18.10 9.33
CA LEU A 179 -15.31 -16.76 8.79
C LEU A 179 -15.08 -16.78 7.27
N GLY A 180 -14.34 -17.77 6.76
CA GLY A 180 -14.13 -17.94 5.32
C GLY A 180 -15.42 -18.21 4.56
N ARG A 181 -16.34 -18.99 5.15
CA ARG A 181 -17.67 -19.24 4.59
C ARG A 181 -18.52 -17.96 4.58
N GLN A 182 -18.46 -17.16 5.63
CA GLN A 182 -19.15 -15.86 5.70
C GLN A 182 -18.61 -14.87 4.67
N LEU A 183 -17.29 -14.76 4.52
CA LEU A 183 -16.67 -13.91 3.51
C LEU A 183 -17.07 -14.32 2.09
N SER A 184 -17.21 -15.62 1.84
CA SER A 184 -17.69 -16.15 0.56
C SER A 184 -19.15 -15.74 0.27
N GLN A 185 -20.03 -15.77 1.27
CA GLN A 185 -21.41 -15.27 1.13
C GLN A 185 -21.46 -13.76 0.88
N ILE A 186 -20.59 -12.99 1.55
CA ILE A 186 -20.45 -11.55 1.30
C ILE A 186 -19.96 -11.32 -0.14
N SER A 187 -18.98 -12.09 -0.62
CA SER A 187 -18.47 -12.02 -1.99
C SER A 187 -19.57 -12.16 -3.03
N GLU A 188 -20.44 -13.17 -2.90
CA GLU A 188 -21.56 -13.37 -3.82
C GLU A 188 -22.52 -12.17 -3.83
N ARG A 189 -22.77 -11.57 -2.66
CA ARG A 189 -23.60 -10.35 -2.58
C ARG A 189 -22.93 -9.15 -3.24
N VAL A 190 -21.62 -8.97 -3.01
CA VAL A 190 -20.84 -7.89 -3.63
C VAL A 190 -20.81 -8.02 -5.15
N LYS A 191 -20.69 -9.25 -5.69
CA LYS A 191 -20.76 -9.51 -7.15
C LYS A 191 -22.12 -9.17 -7.75
N THR A 192 -23.21 -9.40 -6.99
CA THR A 192 -24.57 -9.04 -7.43
C THR A 192 -24.93 -7.58 -7.18
N ALA A 193 -24.14 -6.86 -6.37
CA ALA A 193 -24.30 -5.43 -6.20
C ALA A 193 -23.84 -4.72 -7.49
N PRO A 194 -24.54 -3.67 -7.92
CA PRO A 194 -24.14 -2.98 -9.15
C PRO A 194 -22.74 -2.38 -9.03
N ILE A 195 -22.03 -2.47 -10.15
CA ILE A 195 -20.61 -2.13 -10.32
C ILE A 195 -20.29 -0.68 -9.89
N CYS A 196 -21.28 0.23 -9.94
CA CYS A 196 -21.09 1.63 -9.57
C CYS A 196 -20.70 1.89 -8.10
N ASN A 197 -20.69 0.87 -7.24
CA ASN A 197 -20.45 1.06 -5.81
C ASN A 197 -19.01 0.71 -5.42
N SER A 198 -18.07 1.56 -5.84
CA SER A 198 -16.63 1.43 -5.54
C SER A 198 -16.35 1.31 -4.04
N GLU A 199 -17.17 1.94 -3.19
CA GLU A 199 -17.09 1.85 -1.74
C GLU A 199 -17.29 0.42 -1.20
N VAL A 200 -18.36 -0.28 -1.63
CA VAL A 200 -18.61 -1.65 -1.17
C VAL A 200 -17.54 -2.60 -1.65
N LEU A 201 -17.07 -2.43 -2.89
CA LEU A 201 -15.96 -3.21 -3.42
C LEU A 201 -14.68 -2.98 -2.61
N ARG A 202 -14.36 -1.71 -2.30
CA ARG A 202 -13.18 -1.36 -1.48
C ARG A 202 -13.24 -1.97 -0.08
N GLN A 203 -14.37 -1.85 0.61
CA GLN A 203 -14.56 -2.48 1.92
C GLN A 203 -14.39 -4.01 1.87
N TYR A 204 -14.98 -4.64 0.85
CA TYR A 204 -14.84 -6.08 0.64
C TYR A 204 -13.39 -6.50 0.40
N LEU A 205 -12.67 -5.80 -0.47
CA LEU A 205 -11.27 -6.09 -0.77
C LEU A 205 -10.39 -5.95 0.48
N PHE A 206 -10.60 -4.90 1.27
CA PHE A 206 -9.84 -4.71 2.51
C PHE A 206 -10.18 -5.78 3.56
N ALA A 207 -11.46 -6.07 3.79
CA ALA A 207 -11.88 -7.12 4.71
C ALA A 207 -11.34 -8.50 4.32
N LYS A 208 -11.34 -8.80 3.01
CA LYS A 208 -10.74 -10.02 2.46
C LYS A 208 -9.23 -10.05 2.72
N GLN A 209 -8.51 -8.96 2.43
CA GLN A 209 -7.07 -8.86 2.68
C GLN A 209 -6.72 -9.06 4.16
N MET A 210 -7.50 -8.47 5.08
CA MET A 210 -7.29 -8.64 6.52
C MET A 210 -7.53 -10.09 6.97
N PHE A 211 -8.59 -10.73 6.48
CA PHE A 211 -8.86 -12.15 6.76
C PHE A 211 -7.74 -13.05 6.24
N GLU A 212 -7.33 -12.89 4.98
CA GLU A 212 -6.25 -13.69 4.38
C GLU A 212 -4.93 -13.49 5.12
N THR A 213 -4.59 -12.25 5.50
CA THR A 213 -3.39 -11.95 6.29
C THR A 213 -3.41 -12.66 7.65
N MET A 214 -4.56 -12.67 8.33
CA MET A 214 -4.72 -13.38 9.60
C MET A 214 -4.57 -14.90 9.44
N VAL A 215 -5.14 -15.48 8.37
CA VAL A 215 -5.00 -16.91 8.05
C VAL A 215 -3.54 -17.28 7.77
N GLU A 216 -2.87 -16.50 6.91
CA GLU A 216 -1.46 -16.72 6.55
C GLU A 216 -0.51 -16.59 7.75
N ALA A 217 -0.89 -15.84 8.77
CA ALA A 217 -0.09 -15.65 9.97
C ALA A 217 -0.14 -16.84 10.96
N ILE A 218 -1.16 -17.72 10.87
CA ILE A 218 -1.36 -18.81 11.84
C ILE A 218 -0.14 -19.73 11.93
N GLU A 219 0.30 -20.28 10.80
CA GLU A 219 1.42 -21.24 10.77
C GLU A 219 2.75 -20.60 11.21
N PRO A 220 3.15 -19.41 10.70
CA PRO A 220 4.32 -18.70 11.20
C PRO A 220 4.28 -18.43 12.71
N LEU A 221 3.14 -17.91 13.23
CA LEU A 221 3.02 -17.61 14.66
C LEU A 221 3.16 -18.88 15.51
N ARG A 222 2.52 -19.98 15.11
CA ARG A 222 2.68 -21.27 15.79
C ARG A 222 4.13 -21.77 15.73
N HIS A 223 4.76 -21.69 14.57
CA HIS A 223 6.14 -22.13 14.37
C HIS A 223 7.12 -21.38 15.27
N TYR A 224 7.10 -20.04 15.20
CA TYR A 224 8.03 -19.20 15.96
C TYR A 224 7.76 -19.22 17.47
N LEU A 225 6.54 -19.52 17.90
CA LEU A 225 6.22 -19.72 19.31
C LEU A 225 6.71 -21.09 19.83
N THR A 226 6.68 -22.13 18.99
CA THR A 226 7.01 -23.51 19.41
C THR A 226 8.52 -23.77 19.38
N VAL A 227 9.23 -23.21 18.40
CA VAL A 227 10.68 -23.44 18.24
C VAL A 227 11.45 -22.42 19.06
N HIS A 228 12.09 -22.86 20.14
CA HIS A 228 12.97 -22.03 20.96
C HIS A 228 14.33 -21.84 20.29
N ALA A 229 14.41 -20.89 19.35
CA ALA A 229 15.66 -20.45 18.75
C ALA A 229 15.84 -18.93 18.90
N PRO A 230 17.08 -18.41 18.92
CA PRO A 230 17.35 -16.97 18.91
C PRO A 230 16.62 -16.27 17.76
N GLY A 231 16.06 -15.08 18.03
CA GLY A 231 15.33 -14.28 17.06
C GLY A 231 13.88 -14.71 16.77
N ASN A 232 13.48 -15.97 17.04
CA ASN A 232 12.13 -16.45 16.72
C ASN A 232 11.03 -15.65 17.43
N LEU A 233 11.22 -15.32 18.72
CA LEU A 233 10.26 -14.50 19.45
C LEU A 233 10.11 -13.09 18.85
N LEU A 234 11.18 -12.52 18.29
CA LEU A 234 11.12 -11.21 17.63
C LEU A 234 10.38 -11.30 16.30
N VAL A 235 10.56 -12.38 15.54
CA VAL A 235 9.75 -12.62 14.32
C VAL A 235 8.28 -12.80 14.68
N TYR A 236 7.97 -13.58 15.72
CA TYR A 236 6.61 -13.71 16.24
C TYR A 236 5.99 -12.35 16.55
N SER A 237 6.69 -11.53 17.35
CA SER A 237 6.19 -10.20 17.74
C SER A 237 6.00 -9.27 16.55
N MET A 238 6.86 -9.35 15.53
CA MET A 238 6.72 -8.53 14.32
C MET A 238 5.51 -8.93 13.48
N ILE A 239 5.22 -10.23 13.36
CA ILE A 239 4.02 -10.74 12.66
C ILE A 239 2.76 -10.28 13.40
N ASP A 240 2.74 -10.46 14.73
CA ASP A 240 1.63 -10.05 15.58
C ASP A 240 1.39 -8.53 15.47
N MET A 241 2.44 -7.72 15.56
CA MET A 241 2.37 -6.27 15.41
C MET A 241 1.83 -5.84 14.04
N ASN A 242 2.22 -6.50 12.94
CA ASN A 242 1.67 -6.18 11.62
C ASN A 242 0.14 -6.35 11.55
N ILE A 243 -0.41 -7.37 12.21
CA ILE A 243 -1.86 -7.57 12.29
C ILE A 243 -2.51 -6.48 13.16
N GLN A 244 -1.87 -6.12 14.27
CA GLN A 244 -2.34 -5.02 15.12
C GLN A 244 -2.35 -3.68 14.38
N ILE A 245 -1.33 -3.41 13.57
CA ILE A 245 -1.22 -2.21 12.72
C ILE A 245 -2.38 -2.17 11.72
N MET A 246 -2.71 -3.28 11.05
CA MET A 246 -3.88 -3.36 10.16
C MET A 246 -5.19 -3.09 10.90
N ALA A 247 -5.29 -3.51 12.17
CA ALA A 247 -6.45 -3.24 13.01
C ALA A 247 -6.55 -1.77 13.48
N LEU A 248 -5.60 -0.88 13.14
CA LEU A 248 -5.72 0.57 13.32
C LEU A 248 -6.38 1.28 12.12
N CYS A 249 -6.63 0.56 11.02
CA CYS A 249 -7.39 1.08 9.90
C CYS A 249 -8.91 1.00 10.14
N ASP A 250 -9.68 1.76 9.36
CA ASP A 250 -11.12 1.64 9.25
C ASP A 250 -11.53 0.50 8.31
N ASN A 251 -12.83 0.33 8.08
CA ASN A 251 -13.37 -0.69 7.18
C ASN A 251 -13.02 -0.46 5.69
N MET A 252 -12.44 0.69 5.36
CA MET A 252 -12.00 1.04 4.01
C MET A 252 -10.50 0.81 3.79
N GLY A 253 -9.77 0.43 4.84
CA GLY A 253 -8.32 0.28 4.81
C GLY A 253 -7.56 1.58 5.06
N GLU A 254 -8.26 2.66 5.36
CA GLU A 254 -7.65 3.95 5.65
C GLU A 254 -7.27 4.05 7.13
N PRO A 255 -6.23 4.80 7.50
CA PRO A 255 -5.90 5.07 8.89
C PRO A 255 -7.11 5.65 9.64
N ASN A 256 -7.38 5.16 10.86
CA ASN A 256 -8.54 5.59 11.65
C ASN A 256 -8.13 6.37 12.92
N PRO A 257 -7.87 7.70 12.82
CA PRO A 257 -7.58 8.55 13.96
C PRO A 257 -8.66 8.60 15.04
N ARG A 258 -9.89 8.15 14.74
CA ARG A 258 -11.00 8.09 15.70
C ARG A 258 -10.98 6.81 16.54
N ALA A 259 -10.12 5.85 16.23
CA ALA A 259 -9.96 4.66 17.06
C ALA A 259 -9.34 5.02 18.41
N ASP A 260 -9.78 4.35 19.47
CA ASP A 260 -9.30 4.60 20.83
C ASP A 260 -7.77 4.45 20.90
N ASP A 261 -7.13 5.46 21.49
CA ASP A 261 -5.68 5.55 21.66
C ASP A 261 -4.87 5.43 20.36
N TYR A 262 -5.43 5.81 19.20
CA TYR A 262 -4.77 5.68 17.90
C TYR A 262 -3.34 6.24 17.88
N GLU A 263 -3.16 7.52 18.23
CA GLU A 263 -1.84 8.19 18.24
C GLU A 263 -0.85 7.49 19.19
N ALA A 264 -1.32 7.14 20.39
CA ALA A 264 -0.48 6.48 21.39
C ALA A 264 -0.06 5.07 20.94
N LYS A 265 -0.94 4.33 20.26
CA LYS A 265 -0.65 3.00 19.70
C LYS A 265 0.36 3.10 18.55
N VAL A 266 0.19 4.05 17.62
CA VAL A 266 1.13 4.26 16.51
C VAL A 266 2.53 4.60 17.03
N HIS A 267 2.64 5.55 17.96
CA HIS A 267 3.94 5.89 18.57
C HIS A 267 4.58 4.69 19.26
N ARG A 268 3.78 3.91 20.02
CA ARG A 268 4.28 2.70 20.69
C ARG A 268 4.79 1.66 19.68
N PHE A 269 4.10 1.46 18.56
CA PHE A 269 4.56 0.54 17.52
C PHE A 269 5.85 1.02 16.84
N VAL A 270 6.01 2.33 16.61
CA VAL A 270 7.28 2.89 16.14
C VAL A 270 8.41 2.61 17.14
N ASP A 271 8.16 2.81 18.43
CA ASP A 271 9.16 2.53 19.47
C ASP A 271 9.51 1.04 19.54
N TYR A 272 8.51 0.14 19.46
CA TYR A 272 8.73 -1.31 19.43
C TYR A 272 9.50 -1.77 18.21
N LEU A 273 9.16 -1.25 17.02
CA LEU A 273 9.88 -1.55 15.79
C LEU A 273 11.37 -1.21 15.93
N ASN A 274 11.68 0.02 16.36
CA ASN A 274 13.07 0.48 16.55
C ASN A 274 13.82 -0.37 17.58
N GLN A 275 13.18 -0.66 18.73
CA GLN A 275 13.78 -1.49 19.78
C GLN A 275 14.03 -2.93 19.32
N TRP A 276 13.08 -3.52 18.59
CA TRP A 276 13.21 -4.89 18.09
C TRP A 276 14.24 -5.00 16.97
N GLU A 277 14.33 -4.03 16.06
CA GLU A 277 15.39 -3.98 15.05
C GLU A 277 16.78 -3.87 15.69
N GLN A 278 16.93 -2.96 16.66
CA GLN A 278 18.19 -2.82 17.40
C GLN A 278 18.54 -4.12 18.13
N LYS A 279 17.57 -4.72 18.83
CA LYS A 279 17.78 -5.97 19.57
C LYS A 279 18.15 -7.11 18.63
N PHE A 280 17.44 -7.28 17.52
CA PHE A 280 17.71 -8.34 16.54
C PHE A 280 19.12 -8.23 15.93
N ASN A 281 19.59 -7.01 15.71
CA ASN A 281 20.94 -6.74 15.18
C ASN A 281 22.06 -6.97 16.21
N ASN A 282 21.75 -6.86 17.50
CA ASN A 282 22.70 -7.03 18.60
C ASN A 282 22.73 -8.47 19.16
N ASP A 283 21.64 -9.23 18.99
CA ASP A 283 21.55 -10.62 19.43
C ASP A 283 22.50 -11.53 18.61
N PRO A 284 22.89 -12.70 19.16
CA PRO A 284 23.71 -13.67 18.42
C PRO A 284 23.10 -14.00 17.05
N PRO A 285 23.94 -14.30 16.04
CA PRO A 285 23.45 -14.59 14.69
C PRO A 285 22.34 -15.65 14.69
N SER A 286 21.13 -15.23 14.33
CA SER A 286 19.99 -16.14 14.16
C SER A 286 20.14 -16.95 12.87
N ALA A 287 19.38 -18.05 12.72
CA ALA A 287 19.37 -18.80 11.47
C ALA A 287 18.98 -17.90 10.27
N PHE A 288 19.50 -18.18 9.07
CA PHE A 288 19.25 -17.37 7.88
C PHE A 288 17.75 -17.12 7.63
N GLY A 289 16.92 -18.18 7.71
CA GLY A 289 15.47 -18.05 7.53
C GLY A 289 14.79 -17.11 8.54
N THR A 290 15.22 -17.14 9.81
CA THR A 290 14.73 -16.23 10.85
C THR A 290 15.10 -14.77 10.53
N ARG A 291 16.31 -14.52 10.01
CA ARG A 291 16.75 -13.16 9.62
C ARG A 291 15.94 -12.62 8.44
N GLU A 292 15.74 -13.42 7.41
CA GLU A 292 14.93 -13.04 6.25
C GLU A 292 13.47 -12.80 6.65
N ALA A 293 12.91 -13.66 7.51
CA ALA A 293 11.56 -13.47 8.02
C ALA A 293 11.44 -12.18 8.85
N PHE A 294 12.39 -11.91 9.76
CA PHE A 294 12.41 -10.67 10.54
C PHE A 294 12.47 -9.44 9.64
N LYS A 295 13.44 -9.40 8.71
CA LYS A 295 13.62 -8.29 7.76
C LYS A 295 12.34 -8.02 6.95
N LYS A 296 11.73 -9.07 6.39
CA LYS A 296 10.50 -8.96 5.61
C LYS A 296 9.35 -8.39 6.45
N GLN A 297 9.19 -8.84 7.69
CA GLN A 297 8.11 -8.36 8.57
C GLN A 297 8.38 -6.94 9.08
N SER A 298 9.64 -6.57 9.32
CA SER A 298 10.06 -5.21 9.67
C SER A 298 9.73 -4.23 8.56
N GLN A 299 10.09 -4.57 7.31
CA GLN A 299 9.79 -3.73 6.14
C GLN A 299 8.28 -3.48 5.97
N LYS A 300 7.45 -4.51 6.18
CA LYS A 300 5.99 -4.36 6.18
C LYS A 300 5.52 -3.40 7.27
N ALA A 301 6.02 -3.55 8.50
CA ALA A 301 5.65 -2.70 9.62
C ALA A 301 6.07 -1.24 9.39
N THR A 302 7.29 -1.01 8.90
CA THR A 302 7.81 0.33 8.56
C THR A 302 6.92 1.03 7.54
N ALA A 303 6.57 0.34 6.44
CA ALA A 303 5.73 0.91 5.39
C ALA A 303 4.33 1.27 5.92
N ALA A 304 3.72 0.37 6.70
CA ALA A 304 2.40 0.62 7.28
C ALA A 304 2.43 1.75 8.33
N LEU A 305 3.44 1.78 9.21
CA LEU A 305 3.58 2.85 10.20
C LEU A 305 3.87 4.22 9.58
N ALA A 306 4.57 4.26 8.44
CA ALA A 306 4.76 5.51 7.69
C ALA A 306 3.41 6.10 7.25
N LEU A 307 2.49 5.27 6.73
CA LEU A 307 1.14 5.69 6.36
C LEU A 307 0.31 6.13 7.57
N LEU A 308 0.36 5.38 8.69
CA LEU A 308 -0.38 5.73 9.90
C LEU A 308 0.11 7.04 10.53
N THR A 309 1.42 7.30 10.50
CA THR A 309 2.04 8.49 11.11
C THR A 309 1.69 9.77 10.36
N GLN A 310 1.48 9.72 9.04
CA GLN A 310 1.05 10.87 8.24
C GLN A 310 -0.31 11.45 8.68
N ASN A 311 -1.11 10.65 9.39
CA ASN A 311 -2.44 11.03 9.86
C ASN A 311 -2.46 11.52 11.31
N ILE A 312 -1.30 11.61 11.97
CA ILE A 312 -1.17 12.17 13.31
C ILE A 312 -0.91 13.68 13.17
N ALA A 313 -1.77 14.49 13.80
CA ALA A 313 -1.58 15.93 13.81
C ALA A 313 -0.23 16.27 14.46
N PRO A 314 0.58 17.15 13.86
CA PRO A 314 1.83 17.57 14.48
C PRO A 314 1.50 18.17 15.84
N LYS A 315 2.09 17.62 16.91
CA LYS A 315 1.95 18.20 18.26
C LYS A 315 2.28 19.68 18.13
N PRO A 316 1.40 20.59 18.58
CA PRO A 316 1.74 22.00 18.66
C PRO A 316 3.01 22.02 19.49
N GLN A 317 4.14 22.36 18.86
CA GLN A 317 5.36 22.57 19.60
C GLN A 317 4.97 23.65 20.58
N SER A 318 4.81 23.30 21.87
CA SER A 318 4.50 24.32 22.87
C SER A 318 5.63 25.30 22.69
N ILE A 319 5.30 26.49 22.17
CA ILE A 319 6.28 27.55 21.97
C ILE A 319 6.81 27.72 23.37
N ARG A 320 7.99 27.14 23.63
CA ARG A 320 8.72 27.40 24.84
C ARG A 320 8.99 28.87 24.68
N THR A 321 8.17 29.68 25.32
CA THR A 321 8.45 31.08 25.56
C THR A 321 9.72 31.03 26.37
N SER A 322 10.84 31.06 25.64
CA SER A 322 12.18 31.20 26.16
C SER A 322 12.16 32.47 26.97
N THR A 323 11.81 32.31 28.25
CA THR A 323 11.94 33.34 29.25
C THR A 323 13.44 33.47 29.39
N SER A 324 13.95 34.43 28.61
CA SER A 324 15.32 34.90 28.56
C SER A 324 15.74 35.35 29.96
N SER A 325 16.11 34.41 30.81
CA SER A 325 16.81 34.66 32.07
C SER A 325 17.29 33.31 32.64
N GLU A 326 18.40 32.82 32.11
CA GLU A 326 19.53 32.29 32.87
C GLU A 326 20.50 31.58 31.92
N PHE A 327 21.66 32.21 31.75
CA PHE A 327 22.82 31.63 31.10
C PHE A 327 23.33 30.48 31.97
N GLU A 328 23.16 29.23 31.52
CA GLU A 328 24.04 28.16 31.97
C GLU A 328 24.39 27.22 30.80
N THR A 329 25.70 27.17 30.54
CA THR A 329 26.42 26.43 29.51
C THR A 329 26.10 24.94 29.55
N GLN A 330 25.34 24.41 28.59
CA GLN A 330 25.26 22.96 28.39
C GLN A 330 25.37 22.52 26.92
N HIS A 331 26.21 21.50 26.77
CA HIS A 331 26.68 20.86 25.55
C HIS A 331 25.56 20.25 24.70
N LEU A 332 25.58 20.60 23.41
CA LEU A 332 24.67 20.09 22.40
C LEU A 332 25.07 18.65 21.99
N VAL A 333 24.22 17.66 22.27
CA VAL A 333 24.32 16.31 21.68
C VAL A 333 23.43 16.26 20.44
N ARG A 334 24.06 16.07 19.27
CA ARG A 334 23.42 16.04 17.96
C ARG A 334 23.03 14.59 17.61
N ILE A 335 21.73 14.30 17.50
CA ILE A 335 21.23 13.02 16.98
C ILE A 335 21.33 13.07 15.46
N GLY A 336 22.22 12.27 14.87
CA GLY A 336 22.36 12.11 13.43
C GLY A 336 21.97 10.70 13.01
N PHE A 337 21.04 10.59 12.05
CA PHE A 337 20.84 9.36 11.28
C PHE A 337 21.93 9.30 10.21
N GLY A 338 22.95 8.47 10.44
CA GLY A 338 24.03 8.23 9.48
C GLY A 338 23.92 6.84 8.84
N PRO A 339 24.28 6.68 7.56
CA PRO A 339 24.32 5.37 6.92
C PRO A 339 25.42 4.50 7.53
N ASN A 340 25.05 3.26 7.83
CA ASN A 340 25.86 2.25 8.50
C ASN A 340 27.01 1.80 7.59
N GLN A 341 28.24 2.30 7.81
CA GLN A 341 29.43 1.81 7.12
C GLN A 341 29.93 0.53 7.80
N GLY A 342 29.83 -0.59 7.08
CA GLY A 342 30.33 -1.89 7.50
C GLY A 342 31.86 -1.90 7.59
N ILE A 343 32.38 -2.19 8.78
CA ILE A 343 33.79 -2.47 9.01
C ILE A 343 34.04 -3.96 8.70
N HIS A 344 34.64 -4.24 7.54
CA HIS A 344 35.31 -5.51 7.28
C HIS A 344 36.68 -5.51 7.97
N GLN A 345 36.83 -6.25 9.08
CA GLN A 345 38.14 -6.70 9.53
C GLN A 345 38.35 -8.15 9.10
N LEU A 346 39.19 -8.33 8.08
CA LEU A 346 39.77 -9.62 7.71
C LEU A 346 40.93 -9.91 8.68
N SER A 347 40.78 -10.92 9.54
CA SER A 347 41.89 -11.49 10.31
C SER A 347 42.59 -12.55 9.45
N GLN A 348 43.80 -12.25 8.99
CA GLN A 348 44.70 -13.26 8.43
C GLN A 348 45.45 -13.95 9.57
N HIS A 349 45.09 -15.20 9.84
CA HIS A 349 45.90 -16.09 10.66
C HIS A 349 47.01 -16.69 9.79
N LYS A 350 48.26 -16.34 10.11
CA LYS A 350 49.47 -17.02 9.64
C LYS A 350 49.50 -18.44 10.23
N SER A 351 49.62 -19.45 9.37
CA SER A 351 50.18 -20.75 9.73
C SER A 351 51.56 -20.85 9.09
N ALA A 352 52.58 -21.03 9.94
CA ALA A 352 53.92 -21.41 9.55
C ALA A 352 53.95 -22.93 9.31
N ASN A 353 54.61 -23.33 8.22
CA ASN A 353 55.32 -24.59 8.05
C ASN A 353 56.55 -24.32 7.18
#